data_AF-A0A2N7VNB5-F1
#
_entry.id   AF-A0A2N7VNB5-F1
#
_cell.length_a   1.000
_cell.length_b   1.000
_cell.length_c   1.000
_cell.angle_alpha   90.00
_cell.angle_beta   90.00
_cell.angle_gamma   90.00
#
_symmetry.space_group_name_H-M   'P 1'
#
loop_
_entity.id
_entity.type
_entity.pdbx_description
1 polymer ?
#
loop_
_entity_poly.entity_id
_entity_poly.type
_entity_poly.pdbx_seq_one_letter_code
_entity_poly.pdbx_strand_id
1 'polypeptide(L)'
;MTMSTKGLRLAEVWFQRGLWIIAIVFAGFLIGLGGKVVGDLPRVEDAPGRDAFVDRQVSAPMQARLSKAQTELAANSDAIDQAMLLLTAAEHDTQQAREAFRTTIATRHATADAQQDPAVTAHAQALEAATRRERDAQARVDSLKQSRLTLERERDTATRSLDTLNAEADERYRKAQRIVELRVFGIRLLFTLPLLLIAGWLFAKKRQSRYWPFAWGFIFFALFAFFVELVPYLPSYGGYVRYAVGIVLTVLLGRYAIRALSRYLERKREEEQQPGASRREALDFVKAYAQVAAKVCPGCERPIDTADPHANFCPHCGIAVFNHCAHCQTRKNAFSRFCHACGKGEN
;
A
#
# COMPACT_ATOMS: atom_id res chain seq x y z
N MET A 1 6.66 -11.45 -32.18
CA MET A 1 6.71 -11.39 -33.65
C MET A 1 5.96 -10.15 -34.08
N THR A 2 6.66 -9.17 -34.65
CA THR A 2 6.02 -8.02 -35.31
C THR A 2 5.42 -8.53 -36.62
N MET A 3 4.15 -8.95 -36.58
CA MET A 3 3.41 -9.22 -37.81
C MET A 3 3.22 -7.88 -38.52
N SER A 4 3.92 -7.72 -39.63
CA SER A 4 3.77 -6.59 -40.54
C SER A 4 2.35 -6.62 -41.10
N THR A 5 1.48 -5.78 -40.55
CA THR A 5 0.11 -5.53 -41.04
C THR A 5 0.11 -4.65 -42.29
N LYS A 6 1.04 -4.87 -43.21
CA LYS A 6 1.20 -4.05 -44.42
C LYS A 6 0.89 -4.92 -45.64
N GLY A 7 -0.28 -4.66 -46.22
CA GLY A 7 -0.77 -5.29 -47.45
C GLY A 7 -2.07 -6.09 -47.33
N LEU A 8 -2.66 -6.24 -46.14
CA LEU A 8 -3.86 -7.08 -45.95
C LEU A 8 -5.14 -6.28 -46.24
N ARG A 9 -6.07 -6.89 -46.98
CA ARG A 9 -7.41 -6.34 -47.27
C ARG A 9 -8.04 -5.90 -45.95
N LEU A 10 -8.64 -4.70 -45.89
CA LEU A 10 -9.27 -4.13 -44.68
C LEU A 10 -10.06 -5.18 -43.87
N ALA A 11 -10.79 -6.07 -44.56
CA ALA A 11 -11.52 -7.18 -43.97
C ALA A 11 -10.68 -8.08 -43.06
N GLU A 12 -9.46 -8.46 -43.45
CA GLU A 12 -8.62 -9.39 -42.68
C GLU A 12 -8.10 -8.78 -41.38
N VAL A 13 -7.80 -7.48 -41.38
CA VAL A 13 -7.45 -6.73 -40.16
C VAL A 13 -8.66 -6.66 -39.22
N TRP A 14 -9.86 -6.44 -39.76
CA TRP A 14 -11.09 -6.44 -38.98
C TRP A 14 -11.43 -7.84 -38.42
N PHE A 15 -11.21 -8.91 -39.19
CA PHE A 15 -11.38 -10.28 -38.70
C PHE A 15 -10.41 -10.61 -37.57
N GLN A 16 -9.14 -10.23 -37.68
CA GLN A 16 -8.17 -10.43 -36.60
C GLN A 16 -8.51 -9.63 -35.34
N ARG A 17 -9.00 -8.38 -35.49
CA ARG A 17 -9.51 -7.58 -34.36
C ARG A 17 -10.74 -8.22 -33.72
N GLY A 18 -11.66 -8.74 -34.53
CA GLY A 18 -12.84 -9.47 -34.06
C GLY A 18 -12.48 -10.70 -33.22
N LEU A 19 -11.50 -11.49 -33.67
CA LEU A 19 -11.00 -12.64 -32.92
C LEU A 19 -10.36 -12.26 -31.57
N TRP A 20 -9.66 -11.13 -31.50
CA TRP A 20 -9.15 -10.59 -30.23
C TRP A 20 -10.27 -10.18 -29.26
N ILE A 21 -11.34 -9.56 -29.78
CA ILE A 21 -12.52 -9.22 -28.96
C ILE A 21 -13.14 -10.50 -28.39
N ILE A 22 -13.32 -11.54 -29.22
CA ILE A 22 -13.84 -12.84 -28.78
C ILE A 22 -12.95 -13.44 -27.69
N ALA A 23 -11.62 -13.38 -27.83
CA ALA A 23 -10.69 -13.86 -26.81
C ALA A 23 -10.86 -13.14 -25.47
N ILE A 24 -11.03 -11.81 -25.49
CA ILE A 24 -11.24 -10.99 -24.28
C ILE A 24 -12.60 -11.31 -23.64
N VAL A 25 -13.66 -11.41 -24.43
CA VAL A 25 -14.99 -11.76 -23.94
C VAL A 25 -14.99 -13.15 -23.31
N PHE A 26 -14.37 -14.13 -23.98
CA PHE A 26 -14.18 -15.48 -23.46
C PHE A 26 -13.42 -15.48 -22.13
N ALA A 27 -12.32 -14.72 -22.04
CA ALA A 27 -11.59 -14.55 -20.79
C ALA A 27 -12.49 -13.93 -19.69
N GLY A 28 -13.30 -12.91 -20.02
CA GLY A 28 -14.24 -12.29 -19.09
C GLY A 28 -15.27 -13.26 -18.52
N PHE A 29 -15.83 -14.14 -19.35
CA PHE A 29 -16.73 -15.20 -18.87
C PHE A 29 -16.02 -16.20 -17.95
N LEU A 30 -14.79 -16.61 -18.28
CA LEU A 30 -14.01 -17.49 -17.41
C LEU A 30 -13.66 -16.82 -16.08
N ILE A 31 -13.33 -15.52 -16.09
CA ILE A 31 -13.08 -14.73 -14.87
C ILE A 31 -14.35 -14.69 -14.00
N GLY A 32 -15.50 -14.38 -14.59
CA GLY A 32 -16.78 -14.32 -13.88
C GLY A 32 -17.19 -15.68 -13.30
N LEU A 33 -16.96 -16.77 -14.04
CA LEU A 33 -17.22 -18.13 -13.58
C LEU A 33 -16.25 -18.52 -12.45
N GLY A 34 -14.96 -18.22 -12.58
CA GLY A 34 -13.95 -18.50 -11.56
C GLY A 34 -14.28 -17.82 -10.23
N GLY A 35 -14.65 -16.54 -10.27
CA GLY A 35 -15.03 -15.79 -9.07
C GLY A 35 -16.28 -16.33 -8.37
N LYS A 36 -17.24 -16.88 -9.12
CA LYS A 36 -18.43 -17.55 -8.56
C LYS A 36 -18.07 -18.90 -7.92
N VAL A 37 -17.32 -19.73 -8.63
CA VAL A 37 -16.91 -21.06 -8.13
C VAL A 37 -16.07 -20.92 -6.86
N VAL A 38 -15.16 -19.95 -6.78
CA VAL A 38 -14.34 -19.72 -5.58
C VAL A 38 -15.09 -18.98 -4.48
N GLY A 39 -16.07 -18.13 -4.83
CA GLY A 39 -16.97 -17.49 -3.88
C GLY A 39 -17.96 -18.46 -3.20
N ASP A 40 -18.32 -19.55 -3.89
CA ASP A 40 -19.23 -20.60 -3.39
C ASP A 40 -18.51 -21.72 -2.62
N LEU A 41 -17.18 -21.68 -2.49
CA LEU A 41 -16.49 -22.58 -1.58
C LEU A 41 -16.98 -22.32 -0.15
N PRO A 42 -17.31 -23.38 0.62
CA PRO A 42 -17.85 -23.24 1.97
C PRO A 42 -16.92 -22.32 2.75
N ARG A 43 -17.47 -21.19 3.23
CA ARG A 43 -16.73 -20.18 3.99
C ARG A 43 -15.92 -20.93 5.02
N VAL A 44 -14.61 -20.96 4.80
CA VAL A 44 -13.66 -21.65 5.68
C VAL A 44 -13.77 -20.90 7.00
N GLU A 45 -14.50 -21.51 7.93
CA GLU A 45 -14.60 -21.25 9.38
C GLU A 45 -14.34 -19.79 9.78
N ASP A 46 -15.38 -19.08 10.24
CA ASP A 46 -15.21 -17.75 10.83
C ASP A 46 -14.09 -17.82 11.88
N ALA A 47 -13.01 -17.07 11.64
CA ALA A 47 -11.85 -17.10 12.51
C ALA A 47 -12.33 -16.77 13.94
N PRO A 48 -12.03 -17.62 14.94
CA PRO A 48 -12.47 -17.36 16.30
C PRO A 48 -11.98 -15.98 16.72
N GLY A 49 -12.89 -15.15 17.22
CA GLY A 49 -12.54 -13.82 17.71
C GLY A 49 -11.48 -13.89 18.80
N ARG A 50 -10.72 -12.82 19.00
CA ARG A 50 -9.68 -12.72 20.04
C ARG A 50 -10.20 -13.18 21.43
N ASP A 51 -11.45 -12.84 21.74
CA ASP A 51 -12.11 -13.17 23.01
C ASP A 51 -12.26 -14.67 23.26
N ALA A 52 -12.24 -15.51 22.22
CA ALA A 52 -12.25 -16.97 22.37
C ALA A 52 -10.91 -17.51 22.90
N PHE A 53 -9.82 -16.73 22.84
CA PHE A 53 -8.50 -17.12 23.31
C PHE A 53 -8.15 -16.56 24.68
N VAL A 54 -8.96 -15.63 25.21
CA VAL A 54 -8.81 -15.10 26.57
C VAL A 54 -9.71 -15.90 27.50
N ASP A 55 -9.12 -16.62 28.44
CA ASP A 55 -9.88 -17.33 29.46
C ASP A 55 -10.51 -16.32 30.42
N ARG A 56 -11.82 -16.07 30.24
CA ARG A 56 -12.59 -15.15 31.07
C ARG A 56 -12.64 -15.57 32.54
N GLN A 57 -12.55 -16.87 32.85
CA GLN A 57 -12.58 -17.36 34.23
C GLN A 57 -11.26 -17.02 34.95
N VAL A 58 -10.15 -16.98 34.22
CA VAL A 58 -8.83 -16.62 34.75
C VAL A 58 -8.61 -15.10 34.77
N SER A 59 -9.12 -14.37 33.76
CA SER A 59 -8.92 -12.92 33.68
C SER A 59 -9.80 -12.12 34.65
N ALA A 60 -11.03 -12.58 34.93
CA ALA A 60 -11.98 -11.89 35.80
C ALA A 60 -11.45 -11.59 37.23
N PRO A 61 -10.87 -12.57 37.97
CA PRO A 61 -10.34 -12.27 39.30
C PRO A 61 -9.13 -11.33 39.26
N MET A 62 -8.33 -11.36 38.18
CA MET A 62 -7.18 -10.46 38.02
C MET A 62 -7.63 -9.03 37.72
N GLN A 63 -8.67 -8.85 36.89
CA GLN A 63 -9.29 -7.55 36.64
C GLN A 63 -9.94 -6.98 37.90
N ALA A 64 -10.61 -7.81 38.70
CA ALA A 64 -11.19 -7.41 39.97
C ALA A 64 -10.12 -6.99 41.00
N ARG A 65 -8.96 -7.66 41.04
CA ARG A 65 -7.82 -7.25 41.88
C ARG A 65 -7.24 -5.91 41.43
N LEU A 66 -7.09 -5.72 40.12
CA LEU A 66 -6.59 -4.46 39.57
C LEU A 66 -7.53 -3.29 39.87
N SER A 67 -8.84 -3.45 39.66
CA SER A 67 -9.82 -2.40 39.95
C SER A 67 -9.87 -2.09 41.45
N LYS A 68 -9.83 -3.11 42.31
CA LYS A 68 -9.75 -2.93 43.76
C LYS A 68 -8.50 -2.15 44.18
N ALA A 69 -7.32 -2.54 43.71
CA ALA A 69 -6.07 -1.84 44.02
C ALA A 69 -6.08 -0.38 43.53
N GLN A 70 -6.70 -0.10 42.37
CA GLN A 70 -6.88 1.27 41.88
C GLN A 70 -7.81 2.11 42.77
N THR A 71 -8.92 1.53 43.24
CA THR A 71 -9.81 2.21 44.19
C THR A 71 -9.14 2.48 45.52
N GLU A 72 -8.37 1.51 46.05
CA GLU A 72 -7.62 1.66 47.30
C GLU A 72 -6.48 2.69 47.17
N LEU A 73 -5.81 2.76 46.01
CA LEU A 73 -4.83 3.81 45.73
C LEU A 73 -5.44 5.20 45.74
N ALA A 74 -6.62 5.38 45.13
CA ALA A 74 -7.33 6.66 45.13
C ALA A 74 -7.76 7.07 46.56
N ALA A 75 -8.32 6.14 47.33
CA ALA A 75 -8.66 6.42 48.73
C ALA A 75 -7.41 6.72 49.60
N ASN A 76 -6.29 6.05 49.32
CA ASN A 76 -5.03 6.30 50.02
C ASN A 76 -4.42 7.66 49.65
N SER A 77 -4.53 8.11 48.38
CA SER A 77 -4.09 9.47 47.99
C SER A 77 -4.89 10.54 48.73
N ASP A 78 -6.21 10.40 48.79
CA ASP A 78 -7.06 11.35 49.51
C ASP A 78 -6.71 11.40 51.00
N ALA A 79 -6.40 10.25 51.61
CA ALA A 79 -5.95 10.16 53.00
C ALA A 79 -4.57 10.80 53.23
N ILE A 80 -3.65 10.69 52.27
CA ILE A 80 -2.35 11.37 52.33
C ILE A 80 -2.56 12.88 52.29
N ASP A 81 -3.39 13.37 51.37
CA ASP A 81 -3.67 14.81 51.24
C ASP A 81 -4.28 15.37 52.52
N GLN A 82 -5.22 14.66 53.13
CA GLN A 82 -5.80 15.04 54.43
C GLN A 82 -4.75 15.02 55.56
N ALA A 83 -3.89 13.99 55.61
CA ALA A 83 -2.85 13.89 56.63
C ALA A 83 -1.77 14.98 56.47
N MET A 84 -1.48 15.39 55.23
CA MET A 84 -0.57 16.50 54.94
C MET A 84 -1.13 17.83 55.44
N LEU A 85 -2.44 18.08 55.28
CA LEU A 85 -3.08 19.28 55.84
C LEU A 85 -2.98 19.32 57.38
N LEU A 86 -3.19 18.18 58.04
CA LEU A 86 -3.05 18.07 59.50
C LEU A 86 -1.60 18.26 59.96
N LEU A 87 -0.63 17.75 59.19
CA LEU A 87 0.79 17.98 59.45
C LEU A 87 1.12 19.46 59.36
N THR A 88 0.70 20.16 58.30
CA THR A 88 0.93 21.61 58.16
C THR A 88 0.31 22.40 59.31
N ALA A 89 -0.89 22.03 59.76
CA ALA A 89 -1.50 22.63 60.96
C ALA A 89 -0.65 22.38 62.23
N ALA A 90 -0.16 21.16 62.43
CA ALA A 90 0.69 20.81 63.58
C ALA A 90 2.08 21.49 63.54
N GLU A 91 2.64 21.70 62.36
CA GLU A 91 3.87 22.48 62.14
C GLU A 91 3.66 23.95 62.55
N HIS A 92 2.54 24.55 62.13
CA HIS A 92 2.18 25.92 62.54
C HIS A 92 1.97 26.04 64.05
N ASP A 93 1.25 25.11 64.67
CA ASP A 93 1.07 25.06 66.13
C ASP A 93 2.41 24.97 66.88
N THR A 94 3.33 24.14 66.36
CA THR A 94 4.66 23.98 66.96
C THR A 94 5.49 25.24 66.78
N GLN A 95 5.42 25.90 65.62
CA GLN A 95 6.08 27.19 65.42
C GLN A 95 5.54 28.26 66.38
N GLN A 96 4.23 28.38 66.53
CA GLN A 96 3.59 29.31 67.46
C GLN A 96 4.00 29.01 68.91
N ALA A 97 4.03 27.74 69.32
CA ALA A 97 4.48 27.34 70.65
C ALA A 97 5.96 27.69 70.89
N ARG A 98 6.82 27.55 69.88
CA ARG A 98 8.24 27.96 69.95
C ARG A 98 8.39 29.47 70.09
N GLU A 99 7.61 30.25 69.34
CA GLU A 99 7.61 31.72 69.42
C GLU A 99 7.10 32.21 70.77
N ALA A 100 6.02 31.62 71.28
CA ALA A 100 5.50 31.91 72.62
C ALA A 100 6.54 31.59 73.70
N PHE A 101 7.16 30.41 73.64
CA PHE A 101 8.22 30.02 74.58
C PHE A 101 9.43 30.98 74.53
N ARG A 102 9.90 31.36 73.34
CA ARG A 102 10.97 32.35 73.16
C ARG A 102 10.61 33.71 73.74
N THR A 103 9.39 34.18 73.51
CA THR A 103 8.89 35.46 74.03
C THR A 103 8.83 35.46 75.55
N THR A 104 8.36 34.36 76.16
CA THR A 104 8.33 34.19 77.62
C THR A 104 9.74 34.20 78.20
N ILE A 105 10.70 33.50 77.59
CA ILE A 105 12.10 33.54 78.04
C ILE A 105 12.69 34.96 77.91
N ALA A 106 12.48 35.63 76.78
CA ALA A 106 13.05 36.96 76.52
C ALA A 106 12.51 38.05 77.45
N THR A 107 11.22 38.03 77.76
CA THR A 107 10.59 39.00 78.68
C THR A 107 10.97 38.77 80.14
N ARG A 108 11.19 37.51 80.55
CA ARG A 108 11.49 37.14 81.94
C ARG A 108 12.97 37.18 82.29
N HIS A 109 13.88 36.97 81.33
CA HIS A 109 15.32 37.20 81.52
C HIS A 109 15.66 38.64 81.95
N ALA A 110 14.76 39.60 81.70
CA ALA A 110 14.90 41.00 82.12
C ALA A 110 14.44 41.27 83.57
N THR A 111 13.76 40.33 84.27
CA THR A 111 13.05 40.64 85.53
C THR A 111 13.33 39.77 86.76
N ALA A 112 13.79 38.50 86.68
CA ALA A 112 14.36 37.71 87.80
C ALA A 112 14.68 36.26 87.38
N ASP A 113 15.30 35.49 88.28
CA ASP A 113 15.85 34.13 88.13
C ASP A 113 14.95 33.14 87.37
N ALA A 114 15.41 32.70 86.19
CA ALA A 114 14.61 32.02 85.17
C ALA A 114 14.43 30.51 85.39
N GLN A 115 15.13 29.90 86.35
CA GLN A 115 15.21 28.44 86.47
C GLN A 115 14.04 27.78 87.25
N GLN A 116 13.16 28.54 87.91
CA GLN A 116 12.04 27.99 88.70
C GLN A 116 10.68 28.68 88.45
N ASP A 117 10.51 29.35 87.30
CA ASP A 117 9.25 30.03 86.97
C ASP A 117 8.18 29.03 86.46
N PRO A 118 7.01 28.90 87.14
CA PRO A 118 5.93 28.01 86.70
C PRO A 118 5.44 28.32 85.28
N ALA A 119 5.51 29.58 84.82
CA ALA A 119 5.11 29.94 83.45
C ALA A 119 6.05 29.36 82.39
N VAL A 120 7.37 29.32 82.65
CA VAL A 120 8.35 28.71 81.73
C VAL A 120 8.11 27.21 81.60
N THR A 121 7.81 26.53 82.72
CA THR A 121 7.48 25.10 82.71
C THR A 121 6.17 24.81 81.95
N ALA A 122 5.15 25.66 82.08
CA ALA A 122 3.89 25.51 81.35
C ALA A 122 4.08 25.67 79.83
N HIS A 123 4.85 26.67 79.38
CA HIS A 123 5.15 26.84 77.96
C HIS A 123 6.09 25.74 77.41
N ALA A 124 7.01 25.23 78.23
CA ALA A 124 7.84 24.07 77.86
C ALA A 124 6.97 22.82 77.63
N GLN A 125 6.04 22.54 78.54
CA GLN A 125 5.09 21.41 78.39
C GLN A 125 4.19 21.59 77.16
N ALA A 126 3.71 22.80 76.89
CA ALA A 126 2.92 23.11 75.70
C ALA A 126 3.72 22.89 74.40
N LEU A 127 4.99 23.30 74.36
CA LEU A 127 5.89 23.06 73.24
C LEU A 127 6.18 21.57 73.02
N GLU A 128 6.41 20.81 74.09
CA GLU A 128 6.56 19.36 74.02
C GLU A 128 5.29 18.65 73.52
N ALA A 129 4.12 19.12 73.94
CA ALA A 129 2.84 18.61 73.45
C ALA A 129 2.64 18.90 71.95
N ALA A 130 2.96 20.13 71.51
CA ALA A 130 2.90 20.49 70.09
C ALA A 130 3.87 19.67 69.23
N THR A 131 5.13 19.53 69.68
CA THR A 131 6.16 18.72 69.01
C THR A 131 5.77 17.24 68.91
N ARG A 132 5.10 16.70 69.93
CA ARG A 132 4.56 15.33 69.88
C ARG A 132 3.48 15.20 68.81
N ARG A 133 2.53 16.14 68.73
CA ARG A 133 1.49 16.15 67.69
C ARG A 133 2.06 16.25 66.28
N GLU A 134 3.09 17.07 66.07
CA GLU A 134 3.81 17.17 64.79
C GLU A 134 4.43 15.82 64.40
N ARG A 135 5.12 15.15 65.33
CA ARG A 135 5.72 13.82 65.09
C ARG A 135 4.67 12.75 64.78
N ASP A 136 3.55 12.75 65.50
CA ASP A 136 2.45 11.81 65.26
C ASP A 136 1.80 12.04 63.89
N ALA A 137 1.60 13.31 63.49
CA ALA A 137 1.11 13.67 62.17
C ALA A 137 2.09 13.25 61.05
N GLN A 138 3.39 13.46 61.26
CA GLN A 138 4.43 13.03 60.32
C GLN A 138 4.46 11.50 60.18
N ALA A 139 4.44 10.78 61.30
CA ALA A 139 4.39 9.31 61.31
C ALA A 139 3.14 8.78 60.59
N ARG A 140 2.01 9.48 60.70
CA ARG A 140 0.79 9.14 59.97
C ARG A 140 0.99 9.29 58.46
N VAL A 141 1.55 10.40 57.99
CA VAL A 141 1.86 10.61 56.57
C VAL A 141 2.79 9.52 56.05
N ASP A 142 3.85 9.19 56.79
CA ASP A 142 4.82 8.18 56.38
C ASP A 142 4.21 6.77 56.33
N SER A 143 3.33 6.43 57.27
CA SER A 143 2.58 5.16 57.24
C SER A 143 1.67 5.02 56.02
N LEU A 144 1.04 6.13 55.60
CA LEU A 144 0.18 6.16 54.42
C LEU A 144 1.00 6.05 53.13
N LYS A 145 2.13 6.75 53.03
CA LYS A 145 3.08 6.62 51.91
C LYS A 145 3.59 5.19 51.77
N GLN A 146 3.91 4.52 52.87
CA GLN A 146 4.33 3.11 52.84
C GLN A 146 3.20 2.18 52.37
N SER A 147 1.97 2.46 52.78
CA SER A 147 0.78 1.73 52.30
C SER A 147 0.59 1.93 50.80
N ARG A 148 0.79 3.15 50.28
CA ARG A 148 0.73 3.47 48.85
C ARG A 148 1.73 2.63 48.04
N LEU A 149 2.97 2.51 48.49
CA LEU A 149 3.99 1.70 47.81
C LEU A 149 3.60 0.22 47.73
N THR A 150 2.93 -0.30 48.77
CA THR A 150 2.43 -1.68 48.77
C THR A 150 1.31 -1.86 47.75
N LEU A 151 0.34 -0.93 47.72
CA LEU A 151 -0.76 -0.94 46.76
C LEU A 151 -0.28 -0.75 45.30
N GLU A 152 0.73 0.09 45.08
CA GLU A 152 1.38 0.25 43.76
C GLU A 152 2.01 -1.06 43.28
N ARG A 153 2.70 -1.79 44.17
CA ARG A 153 3.28 -3.11 43.85
C ARG A 153 2.20 -4.15 43.54
N GLU A 154 1.09 -4.16 44.26
CA GLU A 154 -0.04 -5.05 44.01
C GLU A 154 -0.69 -4.76 42.65
N ARG A 155 -0.94 -3.49 42.34
CA ARG A 155 -1.41 -3.03 41.03
C ARG A 155 -0.47 -3.50 39.92
N ASP A 156 0.83 -3.24 40.06
CA ASP A 156 1.82 -3.59 39.03
C ASP A 156 1.92 -5.10 38.81
N THR A 157 1.80 -5.90 39.88
CA THR A 157 1.79 -7.36 39.79
C THR A 157 0.52 -7.85 39.08
N ALA A 158 -0.65 -7.29 39.40
CA ALA A 158 -1.90 -7.63 38.73
C ALA A 158 -1.86 -7.26 37.24
N THR A 159 -1.36 -6.06 36.89
CA THR A 159 -1.20 -5.62 35.51
C THR A 159 -0.27 -6.56 34.74
N ARG A 160 0.91 -6.88 35.27
CA ARG A 160 1.84 -7.81 34.62
C ARG A 160 1.21 -9.18 34.37
N SER A 161 0.43 -9.70 35.32
CA SER A 161 -0.25 -10.99 35.14
C SER A 161 -1.30 -10.94 34.01
N LEU A 162 -2.06 -9.85 33.91
CA LEU A 162 -3.00 -9.63 32.81
C LEU A 162 -2.28 -9.48 31.46
N ASP A 163 -1.17 -8.76 31.43
CA ASP A 163 -0.37 -8.59 30.22
C ASP A 163 0.20 -9.92 29.72
N THR A 164 0.68 -10.78 30.64
CA THR A 164 1.16 -12.12 30.26
C THR A 164 0.05 -13.00 29.69
N LEU A 165 -1.13 -12.99 30.31
CA LEU A 165 -2.29 -13.74 29.82
C LEU A 165 -2.75 -13.24 28.44
N ASN A 166 -2.80 -11.92 28.26
CA ASN A 166 -3.14 -11.30 26.99
C ASN A 166 -2.09 -11.61 25.90
N ALA A 167 -0.80 -11.55 26.24
CA ALA A 167 0.27 -11.87 25.29
C ALA A 167 0.20 -13.32 24.81
N GLU A 168 -0.09 -14.26 25.71
CA GLU A 168 -0.29 -15.66 25.36
C GLU A 168 -1.53 -15.86 24.48
N ALA A 169 -2.65 -15.21 24.84
CA ALA A 169 -3.87 -15.21 24.02
C ALA A 169 -3.61 -14.63 22.61
N ASP A 170 -2.86 -13.53 22.51
CA ASP A 170 -2.50 -12.89 21.24
C ASP A 170 -1.57 -13.78 20.39
N GLU A 171 -0.70 -14.56 21.02
CA GLU A 171 0.12 -15.54 20.30
C GLU A 171 -0.75 -16.69 19.74
N ARG A 172 -1.66 -17.23 20.55
CA ARG A 172 -2.60 -18.28 20.13
C ARG A 172 -3.52 -17.80 19.01
N TYR A 173 -4.05 -16.58 19.15
CA TYR A 173 -4.85 -15.93 18.12
C TYR A 173 -4.08 -15.77 16.81
N ARG A 174 -2.84 -15.23 16.84
CA ARG A 174 -1.99 -15.11 15.65
C ARG A 174 -1.64 -16.46 15.03
N LYS A 175 -1.51 -17.53 15.82
CA LYS A 175 -1.30 -18.89 15.30
C LYS A 175 -2.56 -19.41 14.60
N ALA A 176 -3.73 -19.25 15.22
CA ALA A 176 -5.00 -19.67 14.65
C ALA A 176 -5.33 -18.92 13.35
N GLN A 177 -5.15 -17.59 13.32
CA GLN A 177 -5.33 -16.78 12.11
C GLN A 177 -4.41 -17.25 10.98
N ARG A 178 -3.12 -17.47 11.26
CA ARG A 178 -2.17 -17.98 10.25
C ARG A 178 -2.62 -19.31 9.67
N ILE A 179 -3.13 -20.23 10.49
CA ILE A 179 -3.62 -21.53 10.01
C ILE A 179 -4.83 -21.35 9.08
N VAL A 180 -5.78 -20.49 9.43
CA VAL A 180 -6.95 -20.20 8.59
C VAL A 180 -6.51 -19.55 7.27
N GLU A 181 -5.64 -18.54 7.32
CA GLU A 181 -5.07 -17.89 6.14
C GLU A 181 -4.33 -18.89 5.24
N LEU A 182 -3.52 -19.78 5.82
CA LEU A 182 -2.80 -20.84 5.10
C LEU A 182 -3.74 -21.85 4.46
N ARG A 183 -4.84 -22.23 5.12
CA ARG A 183 -5.86 -23.12 4.55
C ARG A 183 -6.56 -22.47 3.37
N VAL A 184 -7.03 -21.23 3.52
CA VAL A 184 -7.68 -20.47 2.45
C VAL A 184 -6.73 -20.30 1.27
N PHE A 185 -5.48 -19.93 1.54
CA PHE A 185 -4.44 -19.83 0.53
C PHE A 185 -4.18 -21.17 -0.16
N GLY A 186 -4.02 -22.26 0.59
CA GLY A 186 -3.74 -23.60 0.06
C GLY A 186 -4.85 -24.11 -0.85
N ILE A 187 -6.10 -23.88 -0.47
CA ILE A 187 -7.26 -24.21 -1.31
C ILE A 187 -7.21 -23.42 -2.62
N ARG A 188 -7.01 -22.09 -2.57
CA ARG A 188 -6.93 -21.27 -3.79
C ARG A 188 -5.72 -21.61 -4.66
N LEU A 189 -4.60 -21.97 -4.04
CA LEU A 189 -3.41 -22.44 -4.75
C LEU A 189 -3.69 -23.75 -5.49
N LEU A 190 -4.42 -24.69 -4.85
CA LEU A 190 -4.81 -25.96 -5.46
C LEU A 190 -5.66 -25.77 -6.72
N PHE A 191 -6.50 -24.74 -6.78
CA PHE A 191 -7.27 -24.40 -7.98
C PHE A 191 -6.45 -23.61 -9.00
N THR A 192 -5.74 -22.57 -8.60
CA THR A 192 -5.04 -21.66 -9.53
C THR A 192 -3.77 -22.23 -10.15
N LEU A 193 -3.07 -23.13 -9.46
CA LEU A 193 -1.81 -23.72 -9.95
C LEU A 193 -2.04 -24.64 -11.17
N PRO A 194 -3.02 -25.56 -11.20
CA PRO A 194 -3.39 -26.30 -12.41
C PRO A 194 -3.74 -25.38 -13.58
N LEU A 195 -4.49 -24.30 -13.34
CA LEU A 195 -4.84 -23.32 -14.37
C LEU A 195 -3.59 -22.66 -14.98
N LEU A 196 -2.63 -22.26 -14.14
CA LEU A 196 -1.36 -21.69 -14.60
C LEU A 196 -0.51 -22.69 -15.38
N LEU A 197 -0.46 -23.96 -14.96
CA LEU A 197 0.25 -25.02 -15.68
C LEU A 197 -0.36 -25.23 -17.08
N ILE A 198 -1.69 -25.29 -17.18
CA ILE A 198 -2.40 -25.40 -18.46
C ILE A 198 -2.11 -24.17 -19.33
N ALA A 199 -2.11 -22.97 -18.75
CA ALA A 199 -1.81 -21.73 -19.48
C ALA A 199 -0.37 -21.71 -20.00
N GLY A 200 0.61 -22.14 -19.20
CA GLY A 200 2.00 -22.29 -19.60
C GLY A 200 2.16 -23.31 -20.74
N TRP A 201 1.47 -24.44 -20.65
CA TRP A 201 1.45 -25.45 -21.71
C TRP A 201 0.82 -24.94 -23.01
N LEU A 202 -0.32 -24.23 -22.92
CA LEU A 202 -0.99 -23.61 -24.06
C LEU A 202 -0.09 -22.56 -24.72
N PHE A 203 0.62 -21.75 -23.93
CA PHE A 203 1.56 -20.76 -24.43
C PHE A 203 2.73 -21.42 -25.17
N ALA A 204 3.29 -22.49 -24.64
CA ALA A 204 4.41 -23.20 -25.26
C ALA A 204 4.01 -23.92 -26.56
N LYS A 205 2.89 -24.64 -26.55
CA LYS A 205 2.55 -25.61 -27.62
C LYS A 205 1.44 -25.15 -28.58
N LYS A 206 0.55 -24.24 -28.17
CA LYS A 206 -0.68 -23.88 -28.93
C LYS A 206 -0.80 -22.40 -29.33
N ARG A 207 0.21 -21.56 -29.03
CA ARG A 207 0.20 -20.12 -29.36
C ARG A 207 0.06 -19.76 -30.85
N GLN A 208 0.37 -20.68 -31.77
CA GLN A 208 0.22 -20.51 -33.24
C GLN A 208 -0.84 -21.43 -33.86
N SER A 209 -1.68 -22.06 -33.04
CA SER A 209 -2.76 -22.92 -33.52
C SER A 209 -3.87 -22.12 -34.20
N ARG A 210 -4.69 -22.77 -35.02
CA ARG A 210 -5.92 -22.17 -35.61
C ARG A 210 -6.86 -21.58 -34.54
N TYR A 211 -6.86 -22.16 -33.35
CA TYR A 211 -7.65 -21.73 -32.18
C TYR A 211 -6.88 -20.80 -31.22
N TRP A 212 -5.87 -20.09 -31.72
CA TRP A 212 -5.06 -19.17 -30.90
C TRP A 212 -5.88 -18.17 -30.07
N PRO A 213 -7.06 -17.64 -30.47
CA PRO A 213 -7.80 -16.68 -29.64
C PRO A 213 -8.24 -17.28 -28.31
N PHE A 214 -8.68 -18.54 -28.29
CA PHE A 214 -9.08 -19.23 -27.07
C PHE A 214 -7.89 -19.56 -26.16
N ALA A 215 -6.75 -19.92 -26.76
CA ALA A 215 -5.52 -20.16 -25.99
C ALA A 215 -5.05 -18.88 -25.30
N TRP A 216 -5.06 -17.74 -26.01
CA TRP A 216 -4.74 -16.43 -25.42
C TRP A 216 -5.78 -15.98 -24.39
N GLY A 217 -7.07 -16.18 -24.65
CA GLY A 217 -8.14 -15.91 -23.68
C GLY A 217 -7.94 -16.67 -22.37
N PHE A 218 -7.61 -17.97 -22.46
CA PHE A 218 -7.30 -18.78 -21.27
C PHE A 218 -6.02 -18.30 -20.55
N ILE A 219 -4.98 -17.89 -21.28
CA ILE A 219 -3.77 -17.33 -20.70
C ILE A 219 -4.08 -16.03 -19.93
N PHE A 220 -4.88 -15.13 -20.50
CA PHE A 220 -5.31 -13.91 -19.79
C PHE A 220 -6.11 -14.23 -18.54
N PHE A 221 -7.04 -15.19 -18.62
CA PHE A 221 -7.80 -15.65 -17.48
C PHE A 221 -6.89 -16.22 -16.38
N ALA A 222 -5.97 -17.13 -16.71
CA ALA A 222 -5.08 -17.74 -15.73
C ALA A 222 -4.13 -16.72 -15.08
N LEU A 223 -3.62 -15.75 -15.86
CA LEU A 223 -2.83 -14.64 -15.32
C LEU A 223 -3.69 -13.75 -14.41
N PHE A 224 -4.92 -13.44 -14.82
CA PHE A 224 -5.84 -12.65 -14.00
C PHE A 224 -6.17 -13.35 -12.67
N ALA A 225 -6.55 -14.63 -12.71
CA ALA A 225 -6.81 -15.43 -11.53
C ALA A 225 -5.58 -15.47 -10.60
N PHE A 226 -4.38 -15.62 -11.15
CA PHE A 226 -3.16 -15.53 -10.35
C PHE A 226 -3.00 -14.15 -9.68
N PHE A 227 -3.06 -13.06 -10.42
CA PHE A 227 -2.77 -11.71 -9.88
C PHE A 227 -3.88 -11.11 -9.01
N VAL A 228 -5.13 -11.46 -9.26
CA VAL A 228 -6.31 -10.85 -8.61
C VAL A 228 -6.92 -11.78 -7.58
N GLU A 229 -6.83 -13.09 -7.75
CA GLU A 229 -7.50 -14.05 -6.86
C GLU A 229 -6.54 -14.73 -5.89
N LEU A 230 -5.33 -15.07 -6.34
CA LEU A 230 -4.32 -15.73 -5.51
C LEU A 230 -3.43 -14.72 -4.78
N VAL A 231 -2.88 -13.75 -5.51
CA VAL A 231 -1.87 -12.83 -4.98
C VAL A 231 -2.36 -11.96 -3.81
N PRO A 232 -3.59 -11.42 -3.77
CA PRO A 232 -4.04 -10.64 -2.61
C PRO A 232 -4.14 -11.44 -1.31
N TYR A 233 -4.11 -12.77 -1.38
CA TYR A 233 -4.29 -13.67 -0.24
C TYR A 233 -3.00 -14.41 0.14
N LEU A 234 -1.87 -14.04 -0.44
CA LEU A 234 -0.56 -14.50 0.00
C LEU A 234 -0.21 -13.84 1.35
N PRO A 235 -0.07 -14.61 2.45
CA PRO A 235 0.28 -14.05 3.74
C PRO A 235 1.63 -13.32 3.65
N SER A 236 1.63 -12.03 3.98
CA SER A 236 2.78 -11.09 3.99
C SER A 236 3.54 -10.82 2.67
N TYR A 237 3.40 -11.64 1.62
CA TYR A 237 4.24 -11.54 0.41
C TYR A 237 3.49 -11.20 -0.90
N GLY A 238 2.16 -11.10 -0.88
CA GLY A 238 1.36 -10.88 -2.09
C GLY A 238 1.73 -9.60 -2.85
N GLY A 239 1.88 -8.48 -2.13
CA GLY A 239 2.28 -7.21 -2.73
C GLY A 239 3.63 -7.30 -3.44
N TYR A 240 4.63 -7.91 -2.80
CA TYR A 240 5.98 -8.02 -3.36
C TYR A 240 6.02 -8.82 -4.66
N VAL A 241 5.33 -9.96 -4.72
CA VAL A 241 5.25 -10.77 -5.95
C VAL A 241 4.55 -9.99 -7.06
N ARG A 242 3.44 -9.31 -6.75
CA ARG A 242 2.70 -8.49 -7.73
C ARG A 242 3.60 -7.43 -8.37
N TYR A 243 4.28 -6.65 -7.53
CA TYR A 243 5.11 -5.54 -7.99
C TYR A 243 6.39 -6.03 -8.65
N ALA A 244 7.02 -7.10 -8.15
CA ALA A 244 8.21 -7.67 -8.78
C ALA A 244 7.92 -8.15 -10.21
N VAL A 245 6.84 -8.90 -10.42
CA VAL A 245 6.47 -9.33 -11.78
C VAL A 245 6.07 -8.14 -12.66
N GLY A 246 5.34 -7.17 -12.10
CA GLY A 246 5.01 -5.93 -12.81
C GLY A 246 6.25 -5.14 -13.27
N ILE A 247 7.27 -5.04 -12.42
CA ILE A 247 8.56 -4.42 -12.75
C ILE A 247 9.26 -5.19 -13.85
N VAL A 248 9.38 -6.52 -13.72
CA VAL A 248 10.02 -7.37 -14.75
C VAL A 248 9.31 -7.23 -16.10
N LEU A 249 7.97 -7.32 -16.13
CA LEU A 249 7.18 -7.16 -17.35
C LEU A 249 7.39 -5.77 -17.96
N THR A 250 7.36 -4.72 -17.17
CA THR A 250 7.58 -3.34 -17.64
C THR A 250 8.97 -3.17 -18.24
N VAL A 251 10.02 -3.70 -17.58
CA VAL A 251 11.40 -3.63 -18.08
C VAL A 251 11.55 -4.40 -19.38
N LEU A 252 10.98 -5.62 -19.47
CA LEU A 252 11.04 -6.43 -20.69
C LEU A 252 10.29 -5.78 -21.85
N LEU A 253 9.06 -5.31 -21.60
CA LEU A 253 8.22 -4.67 -22.60
C LEU A 253 8.82 -3.34 -23.05
N GLY A 254 9.34 -2.55 -22.10
CA GLY A 254 10.06 -1.30 -22.36
C GLY A 254 11.32 -1.54 -23.21
N ARG A 255 12.16 -2.52 -22.85
CA ARG A 255 13.36 -2.88 -23.63
C ARG A 255 12.99 -3.34 -25.05
N TYR A 256 11.92 -4.13 -25.19
CA TYR A 256 11.44 -4.55 -26.49
C TYR A 256 10.93 -3.37 -27.33
N ALA A 257 10.12 -2.48 -26.75
CA ALA A 257 9.57 -1.31 -27.41
C ALA A 257 10.68 -0.34 -27.85
N ILE A 258 11.63 -0.05 -26.97
CA ILE A 258 12.80 0.80 -27.28
C ILE A 258 13.58 0.22 -28.46
N ARG A 259 13.95 -1.07 -28.41
CA ARG A 259 14.66 -1.73 -29.52
C ARG A 259 13.86 -1.78 -30.81
N ALA A 260 12.54 -1.91 -30.74
CA ALA A 260 11.68 -1.88 -31.93
C ALA A 260 11.65 -0.48 -32.54
N LEU A 261 11.54 0.56 -31.71
CA LEU A 261 11.54 1.95 -32.14
C LEU A 261 12.90 2.37 -32.69
N SER A 262 14.00 2.00 -32.03
CA SER A 262 15.36 2.29 -32.52
C SER A 262 15.59 1.68 -33.90
N ARG A 263 15.28 0.38 -34.09
CA ARG A 263 15.39 -0.29 -35.40
C ARG A 263 14.44 0.29 -36.46
N TYR A 264 13.33 0.90 -36.04
CA TYR A 264 12.41 1.58 -36.95
C TYR A 264 13.02 2.90 -37.43
N LEU A 265 13.55 3.70 -36.49
CA LEU A 265 14.20 4.97 -36.77
C LEU A 265 15.49 4.81 -37.59
N GLU A 266 16.30 3.80 -37.30
CA GLU A 266 17.52 3.48 -38.06
C GLU A 266 17.18 3.17 -39.52
N ARG A 267 16.22 2.27 -39.77
CA ARG A 267 15.75 1.97 -41.13
C ARG A 267 15.23 3.20 -41.84
N LYS A 268 14.54 4.10 -41.13
CA LYS A 268 14.06 5.36 -41.70
C LYS A 268 15.18 6.33 -42.06
N ARG A 269 16.24 6.42 -41.25
CA ARG A 269 17.42 7.23 -41.56
C ARG A 269 18.19 6.69 -42.76
N GLU A 270 18.33 5.37 -42.87
CA GLU A 270 18.93 4.72 -44.04
C GLU A 270 18.10 4.97 -45.30
N GLU A 271 16.77 4.85 -45.17
CA GLU A 271 15.85 5.20 -46.25
C GLU A 271 16.07 6.64 -46.69
N GLU A 272 16.22 7.64 -45.79
CA GLU A 272 16.43 9.06 -46.09
C GLU A 272 17.77 9.42 -46.78
N GLN A 273 18.80 8.56 -46.68
CA GLN A 273 20.12 8.82 -47.28
C GLN A 273 20.28 8.34 -48.74
N GLN A 274 19.37 7.49 -49.24
CA GLN A 274 19.45 6.95 -50.62
C GLN A 274 19.01 7.94 -51.73
N PRO A 275 19.49 7.81 -52.98
CA PRO A 275 19.02 8.65 -54.09
C PRO A 275 17.52 8.47 -54.38
N GLY A 276 16.81 9.56 -54.71
CA GLY A 276 15.34 9.60 -54.81
C GLY A 276 14.70 8.78 -55.94
N ALA A 277 15.48 8.23 -56.88
CA ALA A 277 14.99 7.42 -58.00
C ALA A 277 14.84 5.93 -57.62
N SER A 278 15.84 5.32 -56.97
CA SER A 278 15.81 3.92 -56.52
C SER A 278 14.86 3.68 -55.34
N ARG A 279 14.53 4.74 -54.59
CA ARG A 279 13.65 4.68 -53.42
C ARG A 279 12.17 4.43 -53.77
N ARG A 280 11.73 4.75 -55.00
CA ARG A 280 10.31 4.60 -55.43
C ARG A 280 9.92 3.15 -55.67
N GLU A 281 10.85 2.34 -56.19
CA GLU A 281 10.61 0.92 -56.51
C GLU A 281 10.49 0.05 -55.25
N ALA A 282 11.13 0.46 -54.15
CA ALA A 282 11.11 -0.26 -52.87
C ALA A 282 9.90 0.07 -51.98
N LEU A 283 9.12 1.10 -52.31
CA LEU A 283 7.98 1.56 -51.50
C LEU A 283 6.72 0.76 -51.82
N ASP A 284 6.06 0.23 -50.77
CA ASP A 284 4.75 -0.42 -50.91
C ASP A 284 3.71 0.60 -51.42
N PHE A 285 3.30 0.41 -52.68
CA PHE A 285 2.38 1.28 -53.42
C PHE A 285 1.09 1.58 -52.64
N VAL A 286 0.57 0.61 -51.88
CA VAL A 286 -0.68 0.80 -51.11
C VAL A 286 -0.45 1.76 -49.93
N LYS A 287 0.67 1.60 -49.22
CA LYS A 287 1.03 2.49 -48.11
C LYS A 287 1.35 3.89 -48.62
N ALA A 288 2.11 3.99 -49.71
CA ALA A 288 2.49 5.28 -50.29
C ALA A 288 1.26 6.07 -50.76
N TYR A 289 0.30 5.41 -51.42
CA TYR A 289 -0.95 6.04 -51.84
C TYR A 289 -1.76 6.57 -50.64
N ALA A 290 -1.92 5.76 -49.59
CA ALA A 290 -2.66 6.15 -48.38
C ALA A 290 -2.00 7.33 -47.64
N GLN A 291 -0.67 7.38 -47.58
CA GLN A 291 0.06 8.49 -46.97
C GLN A 291 -0.12 9.79 -47.75
N VAL A 292 -0.04 9.75 -49.08
CA VAL A 292 -0.28 10.93 -49.92
C VAL A 292 -1.73 11.42 -49.77
N ALA A 293 -2.71 10.51 -49.71
CA ALA A 293 -4.10 10.89 -49.44
C ALA A 293 -4.28 11.56 -48.07
N ALA A 294 -3.47 11.17 -47.08
CA ALA A 294 -3.43 11.77 -45.75
C ALA A 294 -2.53 13.03 -45.63
N LYS A 295 -2.04 13.58 -46.76
CA LYS A 295 -1.12 14.74 -46.80
C LYS A 295 0.22 14.49 -46.11
N VAL A 296 0.71 13.26 -46.11
CA VAL A 296 1.98 12.85 -45.51
C VAL A 296 2.91 12.30 -46.58
N CYS A 297 4.18 12.72 -46.57
CA CYS A 297 5.18 12.22 -47.50
C CYS A 297 5.48 10.73 -47.26
N PRO A 298 5.41 9.86 -48.28
CA PRO A 298 5.64 8.43 -48.09
C PRO A 298 7.11 8.05 -47.80
N GLY A 299 8.06 8.94 -48.13
CA GLY A 299 9.47 8.79 -47.77
C GLY A 299 9.74 9.14 -46.30
N CYS A 300 9.74 10.43 -45.97
CA CYS A 300 10.13 10.96 -44.65
C CYS A 300 8.98 11.09 -43.63
N GLU A 301 7.74 10.71 -43.99
CA GLU A 301 6.56 10.73 -43.10
C GLU A 301 6.23 12.11 -42.49
N ARG A 302 6.75 13.19 -43.09
CA ARG A 302 6.44 14.58 -42.74
C ARG A 302 5.22 15.11 -43.51
N PRO A 303 4.49 16.07 -42.95
CA PRO A 303 3.37 16.70 -43.65
C PRO A 303 3.86 17.37 -44.95
N ILE A 304 3.06 17.25 -46.00
CA ILE A 304 3.30 17.87 -47.30
C ILE A 304 2.03 18.52 -47.81
N ASP A 305 2.19 19.60 -48.58
CA ASP A 305 1.06 20.20 -49.28
C ASP A 305 0.75 19.43 -50.56
N THR A 306 -0.47 18.89 -50.64
CA THR A 306 -0.98 18.18 -51.81
C THR A 306 -1.98 19.03 -52.62
N ALA A 307 -2.42 20.17 -52.07
CA ALA A 307 -3.40 21.04 -52.70
C ALA A 307 -2.74 21.96 -53.74
N ASP A 308 -1.49 22.37 -53.51
CA ASP A 308 -0.70 23.12 -54.47
C ASP A 308 -0.45 22.28 -55.76
N PRO A 309 -0.93 22.73 -56.94
CA PRO A 309 -0.68 22.07 -58.23
C PRO A 309 0.79 22.03 -58.65
N HIS A 310 1.62 22.95 -58.13
CA HIS A 310 3.03 23.06 -58.49
C HIS A 310 3.95 22.23 -57.56
N ALA A 311 3.47 21.86 -56.37
CA ALA A 311 4.19 21.03 -55.42
C ALA A 311 4.23 19.56 -55.85
N ASN A 312 5.18 19.20 -56.71
CA ASN A 312 5.36 17.81 -57.20
C ASN A 312 6.40 17.00 -56.41
N PHE A 313 7.26 17.67 -55.66
CA PHE A 313 8.32 17.06 -54.85
C PHE A 313 8.16 17.38 -53.37
N CYS A 314 8.57 16.48 -52.50
CA CYS A 314 8.60 16.73 -51.06
C CYS A 314 9.74 17.72 -50.72
N PRO A 315 9.46 18.84 -50.03
CA PRO A 315 10.49 19.82 -49.67
C PRO A 315 11.49 19.31 -48.62
N HIS A 316 11.14 18.23 -47.89
CA HIS A 316 11.99 17.69 -46.83
C HIS A 316 12.96 16.60 -47.29
N CYS A 317 12.60 15.82 -48.31
CA CYS A 317 13.41 14.67 -48.74
C CYS A 317 13.57 14.54 -50.27
N GLY A 318 12.97 15.44 -51.06
CA GLY A 318 13.16 15.51 -52.51
C GLY A 318 12.49 14.39 -53.33
N ILE A 319 11.70 13.51 -52.71
CA ILE A 319 10.96 12.47 -53.47
C ILE A 319 9.85 13.11 -54.31
N ALA A 320 9.65 12.67 -55.57
CA ALA A 320 8.48 13.10 -56.32
C ALA A 320 7.25 12.38 -55.79
N VAL A 321 6.28 13.18 -55.35
CA VAL A 321 5.00 12.73 -54.83
C VAL A 321 3.96 12.71 -55.96
N PHE A 322 4.08 13.64 -56.90
CA PHE A 322 3.23 13.73 -58.07
C PHE A 322 4.08 13.77 -59.34
N ASN A 323 3.59 13.10 -60.40
CA ASN A 323 4.16 13.17 -61.73
C ASN A 323 3.04 13.36 -62.76
N HIS A 324 3.40 13.62 -64.01
CA HIS A 324 2.42 13.73 -65.09
C HIS A 324 2.37 12.41 -65.86
N CYS A 325 1.16 11.99 -66.24
CA CYS A 325 0.99 10.81 -67.07
C CYS A 325 1.65 11.03 -68.45
N ALA A 326 2.50 10.10 -68.89
CA ALA A 326 3.14 10.19 -70.20
C ALA A 326 2.14 10.20 -71.37
N HIS A 327 0.95 9.62 -71.20
CA HIS A 327 -0.07 9.50 -72.25
C HIS A 327 -1.07 10.66 -72.31
N CYS A 328 -1.54 11.17 -71.17
CA CYS A 328 -2.59 12.19 -71.12
C CYS A 328 -2.18 13.47 -70.39
N GLN A 329 -0.92 13.56 -69.94
CA GLN A 329 -0.34 14.70 -69.22
C GLN A 329 -1.08 15.14 -67.95
N THR A 330 -2.04 14.34 -67.46
CA THR A 330 -2.72 14.62 -66.20
C THR A 330 -1.77 14.41 -65.02
N ARG A 331 -1.70 15.36 -64.09
CA ARG A 331 -0.98 15.23 -62.81
C ARG A 331 -1.59 14.08 -62.02
N LYS A 332 -0.80 13.06 -61.71
CA LYS A 332 -1.21 11.87 -60.94
C LYS A 332 -0.25 11.64 -59.78
N ASN A 333 -0.68 10.81 -58.84
CA ASN A 333 0.19 10.34 -57.78
C ASN A 333 1.31 9.49 -58.41
N ALA A 334 2.58 9.82 -58.10
CA ALA A 334 3.74 9.12 -58.65
C ALA A 334 3.79 7.63 -58.21
N PHE A 335 3.03 7.25 -57.17
CA PHE A 335 2.91 5.89 -56.67
C PHE A 335 1.66 5.15 -57.20
N SER A 336 0.88 5.74 -58.11
CA SER A 336 -0.25 5.03 -58.72
C SER A 336 0.20 4.18 -59.91
N ARG A 337 -0.05 2.86 -59.84
CA ARG A 337 0.26 1.90 -60.92
C ARG A 337 -0.45 2.23 -62.24
N PHE A 338 -1.65 2.80 -62.15
CA PHE A 338 -2.44 3.22 -63.29
C PHE A 338 -2.77 4.71 -63.16
N CYS A 339 -2.91 5.39 -64.29
CA CYS A 339 -3.42 6.75 -64.33
C CYS A 339 -4.92 6.74 -63.97
N HIS A 340 -5.34 7.59 -63.03
CA HIS A 340 -6.74 7.71 -62.65
C HIS A 340 -7.62 8.34 -63.75
N ALA A 341 -7.03 9.10 -64.68
CA ALA A 341 -7.76 9.78 -65.76
C ALA A 341 -7.93 8.91 -67.02
N CYS A 342 -6.91 8.14 -67.41
CA CYS A 342 -6.94 7.35 -68.66
C CYS A 342 -6.78 5.84 -68.47
N GLY A 343 -6.56 5.35 -67.24
CA GLY A 343 -6.43 3.93 -66.92
C GLY A 343 -5.12 3.26 -67.38
N LYS A 344 -4.26 3.94 -68.15
CA LYS A 344 -2.99 3.38 -68.63
C LYS A 344 -1.95 3.30 -67.50
N GLY A 345 -1.20 2.19 -67.46
CA GLY A 345 -0.07 2.03 -66.55
C GLY A 345 1.14 2.84 -67.01
N GLU A 346 2.08 3.07 -66.09
CA GLU A 346 3.44 3.41 -66.50
C GLU A 346 4.07 2.12 -67.05
N ASN A 347 4.59 2.15 -68.29
CA ASN A 347 5.44 1.08 -68.79
C ASN A 347 6.77 1.07 -68.04
#